data_AF-A0A6N7ZRQ5-F1
#
_entry.id   AF-A0A6N7ZRQ5-F1
#
_cell.length_a   1.000
_cell.length_b   1.000
_cell.length_c   1.000
_cell.angle_alpha   90.00
_cell.angle_beta   90.00
_cell.angle_gamma   90.00
#
_symmetry.space_group_name_H-M   'P 1'
#
loop_
_entity.id
_entity.type
_entity.pdbx_description
1 polymer ?
#
loop_
_entity_poly.entity_id
_entity_poly.type
_entity_poly.pdbx_seq_one_letter_code
_entity_poly.pdbx_strand_id
1 'polypeptide(L)'
;MAQEHFMSMLPHRLGLAIHIEPEKPIELTDLLSGLKSIGREYQHYSRNVLGVKDSDASKLYVGSVSPGSIDVFLQPEFIDNAKTGLALLTSAGPVDAANAVLDFANKLGGLIKRFETKPDPKDVSIRECENVMNITKNTVDSGGSQVINYVNVKGDFSPIINISTDTAKNAFKNASEAKAELEFPKAERKNSVAMIWKTFDRSPGKTEGQRSPDKGLIEEIHPAAKSILFGDDEAGLKADILASDENPMLMLYYVDVEIVRVDDKIKAYRIVGFSGKEPLEETPSAAE
;
A
#
# COMPACT_ATOMS: atom_id res chain seq x y z
N MET A 1 19.70 -27.08 23.44
CA MET A 1 18.91 -28.15 24.10
C MET A 1 17.40 -28.06 23.81
N ALA A 2 16.68 -26.96 24.08
CA ALA A 2 15.24 -26.86 23.77
C ALA A 2 14.94 -26.78 22.25
N GLN A 3 15.75 -26.02 21.51
CA GLN A 3 15.65 -25.91 20.05
C GLN A 3 15.86 -27.27 19.36
N GLU A 4 16.91 -28.02 19.72
CA GLU A 4 17.23 -29.35 19.16
C GLU A 4 16.17 -30.42 19.43
N HIS A 5 15.47 -30.36 20.58
CA HIS A 5 14.40 -31.31 20.89
C HIS A 5 13.08 -31.00 20.15
N PHE A 6 12.78 -29.72 19.92
CA PHE A 6 11.71 -29.29 19.01
C PHE A 6 12.00 -29.74 17.56
N MET A 7 13.27 -29.69 17.14
CA MET A 7 13.70 -30.10 15.79
C MET A 7 13.51 -31.59 15.49
N SER A 8 13.54 -32.48 16.49
CA SER A 8 13.50 -33.94 16.25
C SER A 8 12.08 -34.52 16.10
N MET A 9 11.02 -33.75 16.40
CA MET A 9 9.63 -34.23 16.37
C MET A 9 8.88 -33.97 15.07
N LEU A 10 9.55 -33.47 14.03
CA LEU A 10 8.88 -32.88 12.88
C LEU A 10 9.32 -33.52 11.56
N PRO A 11 8.65 -34.59 11.11
CA PRO A 11 9.04 -35.29 9.89
C PRO A 11 8.73 -34.42 8.65
N HIS A 12 9.74 -34.16 7.83
CA HIS A 12 9.68 -33.55 6.50
C HIS A 12 8.97 -32.18 6.43
N ARG A 13 9.68 -31.12 6.81
CA ARG A 13 9.14 -29.76 6.96
C ARG A 13 9.67 -28.79 5.90
N LEU A 14 9.19 -28.93 4.67
CA LEU A 14 9.31 -27.82 3.73
C LEU A 14 8.42 -26.67 4.20
N GLY A 15 8.96 -25.46 4.40
CA GLY A 15 8.14 -24.32 4.84
C GLY A 15 8.96 -23.14 5.34
N LEU A 16 8.29 -22.27 6.08
CA LEU A 16 8.91 -21.15 6.80
C LEU A 16 8.84 -21.39 8.30
N ALA A 17 9.93 -21.15 9.01
CA ALA A 17 9.94 -21.10 10.46
C ALA A 17 10.20 -19.67 10.92
N ILE A 18 9.28 -19.13 11.71
CA ILE A 18 9.38 -17.82 12.33
C ILE A 18 9.66 -18.05 13.80
N HIS A 19 10.76 -17.50 14.27
CA HIS A 19 11.18 -17.56 15.66
C HIS A 19 11.19 -16.14 16.22
N ILE A 20 10.41 -15.89 17.27
CA ILE A 20 10.35 -14.58 17.93
C ILE A 20 10.82 -14.75 19.38
N GLU A 21 11.84 -13.98 19.76
CA GLU A 21 12.33 -13.86 21.13
C GLU A 21 12.01 -12.45 21.63
N PRO A 22 10.85 -12.25 22.29
CA PRO A 22 10.47 -10.93 22.75
C PRO A 22 11.03 -10.64 24.15
N GLU A 23 11.35 -9.38 24.44
CA GLU A 23 11.73 -8.95 25.81
C GLU A 23 10.50 -8.74 26.71
N LYS A 24 9.34 -8.51 26.08
CA LYS A 24 8.04 -8.29 26.75
C LYS A 24 6.96 -9.15 26.11
N PRO A 25 5.83 -9.43 26.79
CA PRO A 25 4.72 -10.13 26.18
C PRO A 25 4.23 -9.42 24.90
N ILE A 26 3.92 -10.21 23.86
CA ILE A 26 3.34 -9.73 22.60
C ILE A 26 1.81 -9.81 22.69
N GLU A 27 1.10 -8.78 22.21
CA GLU A 27 -0.35 -8.85 22.08
C GLU A 27 -0.76 -9.86 21.01
N LEU A 28 -1.75 -10.70 21.33
CA LEU A 28 -2.23 -11.73 20.41
C LEU A 28 -2.67 -11.14 19.06
N THR A 29 -3.30 -9.97 19.07
CA THR A 29 -3.77 -9.26 17.88
C THR A 29 -2.62 -8.80 16.98
N ASP A 30 -1.50 -8.37 17.56
CA ASP A 30 -0.32 -7.97 16.79
C ASP A 30 0.38 -9.19 16.20
N LEU A 31 0.51 -10.27 16.96
CA LEU A 31 1.05 -11.54 16.46
C LEU A 31 0.23 -12.04 15.26
N LEU A 32 -1.08 -12.10 15.40
CA LEU A 32 -1.99 -12.54 14.33
C LEU A 32 -1.95 -11.59 13.13
N SER A 33 -1.78 -10.28 13.33
CA SER A 33 -1.67 -9.30 12.25
C SER A 33 -0.38 -9.48 11.44
N GLY A 34 0.74 -9.77 12.11
CA GLY A 34 1.99 -10.14 11.47
C GLY A 34 1.87 -11.43 10.65
N LEU A 35 1.34 -12.51 11.25
CA LEU A 35 1.12 -13.78 10.55
C LEU A 35 0.17 -13.65 9.36
N LYS A 36 -0.92 -12.88 9.51
CA LYS A 36 -1.86 -12.59 8.43
C LYS A 36 -1.19 -11.83 7.28
N SER A 37 -0.28 -10.90 7.60
CA SER A 37 0.46 -10.13 6.59
C SER A 37 1.42 -11.02 5.80
N ILE A 38 2.10 -11.98 6.46
CA ILE A 38 2.90 -13.01 5.77
C ILE A 38 2.01 -13.88 4.87
N GLY A 39 0.83 -14.29 5.36
CA GLY A 39 -0.16 -15.01 4.56
C GLY A 39 -0.61 -14.23 3.31
N ARG A 40 -0.85 -12.91 3.45
CA ARG A 40 -1.19 -12.03 2.30
C ARG A 40 -0.05 -11.94 1.30
N GLU A 41 1.20 -11.84 1.74
CA GLU A 41 2.36 -11.85 0.83
C GLU A 41 2.50 -13.18 0.09
N TYR A 42 2.25 -14.30 0.78
CA TYR A 42 2.25 -15.60 0.14
C TYR A 42 1.14 -15.75 -0.91
N GLN A 43 -0.07 -15.27 -0.61
CA GLN A 43 -1.17 -15.23 -1.59
C GLN A 43 -0.79 -14.42 -2.82
N HIS A 44 -0.24 -13.21 -2.61
CA HIS A 44 0.23 -12.35 -3.70
C HIS A 44 1.32 -13.04 -4.54
N TYR A 45 2.30 -13.66 -3.89
CA TYR A 45 3.35 -14.44 -4.54
C TYR A 45 2.77 -15.60 -5.37
N SER A 46 1.88 -16.41 -4.79
CA SER A 46 1.31 -17.58 -5.46
C SER A 46 0.52 -17.21 -6.73
N ARG A 47 -0.24 -16.11 -6.71
CA ARG A 47 -0.99 -15.64 -7.88
C ARG A 47 -0.09 -15.05 -8.94
N ASN A 48 0.79 -14.13 -8.55
CA ASN A 48 1.50 -13.27 -9.50
C ASN A 48 2.81 -13.88 -10.01
N VAL A 49 3.36 -14.86 -9.29
CA VAL A 49 4.63 -15.50 -9.62
C VAL A 49 4.43 -16.93 -10.06
N LEU A 50 3.62 -17.69 -9.31
CA LEU A 50 3.35 -19.10 -9.63
C LEU A 50 2.11 -19.27 -10.53
N GLY A 51 1.37 -18.22 -10.85
CA GLY A 51 0.19 -18.29 -11.71
C GLY A 51 -0.90 -19.20 -11.16
N VAL A 52 -0.92 -19.46 -9.85
CA VAL A 52 -1.91 -20.30 -9.19
C VAL A 52 -3.22 -19.51 -9.14
N LYS A 53 -4.26 -20.01 -9.81
CA LYS A 53 -5.61 -19.41 -9.78
C LYS A 53 -6.16 -19.48 -8.35
N ASP A 54 -7.06 -18.55 -8.01
CA ASP A 54 -7.62 -18.28 -6.67
C ASP A 54 -8.30 -19.47 -5.93
N SER A 55 -8.19 -20.71 -6.41
CA SER A 55 -8.58 -21.90 -5.65
C SER A 55 -7.55 -22.22 -4.57
N ASP A 56 -8.01 -22.38 -3.31
CA ASP A 56 -7.56 -23.32 -2.26
C ASP A 56 -6.12 -23.87 -2.24
N ALA A 57 -5.11 -23.17 -2.77
CA ALA A 57 -3.71 -23.61 -2.82
C ALA A 57 -2.74 -22.54 -2.29
N SER A 58 -3.28 -21.35 -1.99
CA SER A 58 -2.53 -20.19 -1.52
C SER A 58 -2.69 -19.95 -0.01
N LYS A 59 -2.92 -21.00 0.78
CA LYS A 59 -2.99 -20.89 2.25
C LYS A 59 -1.65 -21.26 2.87
N LEU A 60 -1.30 -20.53 3.93
CA LEU A 60 -0.26 -20.90 4.89
C LEU A 60 -0.95 -21.37 6.17
N TYR A 61 -0.58 -22.55 6.64
CA TYR A 61 -1.10 -23.11 7.89
C TYR A 61 -0.06 -23.04 9.00
N VAL A 62 -0.52 -22.79 10.23
CA VAL A 62 0.31 -22.89 11.43
C VAL A 62 0.47 -24.37 11.80
N GLY A 63 1.68 -24.89 11.69
CA GLY A 63 1.99 -26.29 12.00
C GLY A 63 2.29 -26.57 13.47
N SER A 64 2.75 -25.58 14.24
CA SER A 64 3.06 -25.72 15.68
C SER A 64 3.33 -24.37 16.34
N VAL A 65 3.10 -24.27 17.66
CA VAL A 65 3.53 -23.18 18.57
C VAL A 65 4.17 -23.81 19.81
N SER A 66 5.29 -23.28 20.32
CA SER A 66 6.00 -23.85 21.48
C SER A 66 6.28 -22.83 22.59
N PRO A 67 6.43 -23.25 23.88
CA PRO A 67 6.73 -22.34 24.99
C PRO A 67 8.20 -21.90 25.05
N GLY A 68 8.44 -20.66 25.48
CA GLY A 68 9.76 -20.03 25.59
C GLY A 68 9.87 -18.83 24.65
N SER A 69 10.11 -19.11 23.39
CA SER A 69 10.01 -18.22 22.22
C SER A 69 8.71 -18.49 21.45
N ILE A 70 8.22 -17.54 20.66
CA ILE A 70 7.09 -17.81 19.78
C ILE A 70 7.64 -18.41 18.48
N ASP A 71 7.57 -19.74 18.40
CA ASP A 71 7.94 -20.49 17.20
C ASP A 71 6.70 -20.81 16.36
N VAL A 72 6.62 -20.27 15.15
CA VAL A 72 5.53 -20.53 14.21
C VAL A 72 6.10 -21.18 12.96
N PHE A 73 5.66 -22.40 12.69
CA PHE A 73 5.95 -23.06 11.42
C PHE A 73 4.79 -22.81 10.44
N LEU A 74 5.09 -22.21 9.29
CA LEU A 74 4.13 -21.93 8.22
C LEU A 74 4.35 -22.87 7.04
N GLN A 75 3.30 -23.62 6.70
CA GLN A 75 3.33 -24.59 5.62
C GLN A 75 2.38 -24.20 4.48
N PRO A 76 2.90 -24.07 3.24
CA PRO A 76 2.10 -24.04 2.03
C PRO A 76 1.16 -25.24 1.85
N GLU A 77 -0.11 -24.98 1.53
CA GLU A 77 -1.14 -25.99 1.26
C GLU A 77 -0.76 -27.00 0.16
N PHE A 78 0.00 -26.58 -0.84
CA PHE A 78 0.38 -27.45 -1.96
C PHE A 78 1.45 -28.50 -1.63
N ILE A 79 2.00 -28.52 -0.41
CA ILE A 79 3.07 -29.45 -0.03
C ILE A 79 2.59 -30.91 0.02
N ASP A 80 1.28 -31.14 0.15
CA ASP A 80 0.76 -32.50 0.02
C ASP A 80 0.98 -33.09 -1.39
N ASN A 81 1.08 -32.25 -2.42
CA ASN A 81 1.51 -32.68 -3.76
C ASN A 81 3.02 -32.94 -3.82
N ALA A 82 3.83 -32.18 -3.06
CA ALA A 82 5.29 -32.37 -3.01
C ALA A 82 5.70 -33.71 -2.37
N LYS A 83 4.90 -34.25 -1.43
CA LYS A 83 5.09 -35.61 -0.87
C LYS A 83 5.01 -36.71 -1.95
N THR A 84 4.37 -36.44 -3.08
CA THR A 84 4.26 -37.37 -4.22
C THR A 84 5.37 -37.20 -5.26
N GLY A 85 6.31 -36.26 -5.06
CA GLY A 85 7.37 -35.96 -6.04
C GLY A 85 6.87 -35.22 -7.28
N LEU A 86 5.64 -34.70 -7.25
CA LEU A 86 5.02 -34.00 -8.37
C LEU A 86 5.39 -32.51 -8.33
N ALA A 87 6.00 -32.03 -9.40
CA ALA A 87 6.28 -30.60 -9.58
C ALA A 87 4.97 -29.79 -9.58
N LEU A 88 5.02 -28.58 -9.01
CA LEU A 88 3.90 -27.64 -9.09
C LEU A 88 3.75 -27.20 -10.54
N LEU A 89 2.60 -27.50 -11.14
CA LEU A 89 2.28 -27.01 -12.48
C LEU A 89 1.83 -25.56 -12.39
N THR A 90 2.74 -24.66 -12.76
CA THR A 90 2.47 -23.22 -12.87
C THR A 90 2.17 -22.84 -14.31
N SER A 91 1.67 -21.63 -14.55
CA SER A 91 1.55 -21.08 -15.91
C SER A 91 2.88 -20.96 -16.65
N ALA A 92 4.01 -20.99 -15.93
CA ALA A 92 5.36 -20.92 -16.48
C ALA A 92 6.04 -22.30 -16.61
N GLY A 93 5.34 -23.40 -16.30
CA GLY A 93 5.87 -24.76 -16.34
C GLY A 93 6.02 -25.40 -14.95
N PRO A 94 6.64 -26.59 -14.86
CA PRO A 94 6.85 -27.29 -13.61
C PRO A 94 7.85 -26.53 -12.72
N VAL A 95 7.45 -26.21 -11.50
CA VAL A 95 8.30 -25.60 -10.47
C VAL A 95 8.48 -26.59 -9.32
N ASP A 96 9.72 -26.75 -8.86
CA ASP A 96 10.00 -27.54 -7.67
C ASP A 96 9.43 -26.85 -6.42
N ALA A 97 8.72 -27.60 -5.58
CA ALA A 97 8.06 -27.03 -4.41
C ALA A 97 9.05 -26.41 -3.42
N ALA A 98 10.25 -26.99 -3.26
CA ALA A 98 11.26 -26.46 -2.36
C ALA A 98 11.80 -25.12 -2.86
N ASN A 99 12.06 -25.02 -4.16
CA ASN A 99 12.44 -23.74 -4.79
C ASN A 99 11.34 -22.69 -4.67
N ALA A 100 10.06 -23.06 -4.87
CA ALA A 100 8.95 -22.13 -4.74
C ALA A 100 8.84 -21.52 -3.33
N VAL A 101 9.08 -22.32 -2.29
CA VAL A 101 9.09 -21.84 -0.89
C VAL A 101 10.31 -21.00 -0.59
N LEU A 102 11.50 -21.41 -1.05
CA LEU A 102 12.72 -20.62 -0.89
C LEU A 102 12.63 -19.25 -1.58
N ASP A 103 12.09 -19.21 -2.79
CA ASP A 103 11.86 -17.97 -3.54
C ASP A 103 10.87 -17.05 -2.83
N PHE A 104 9.80 -17.61 -2.27
CA PHE A 104 8.89 -16.85 -1.43
C PHE A 104 9.59 -16.30 -0.18
N ALA A 105 10.37 -17.14 0.50
CA ALA A 105 11.14 -16.75 1.67
C ALA A 105 12.07 -15.57 1.35
N ASN A 106 12.84 -15.69 0.27
CA ASN A 106 13.74 -14.64 -0.20
C ASN A 106 12.99 -13.35 -0.58
N LYS A 107 11.81 -13.44 -1.19
CA LYS A 107 10.97 -12.27 -1.48
C LYS A 107 10.47 -11.60 -0.21
N LEU A 108 10.06 -12.37 0.78
CA LEU A 108 9.62 -11.84 2.08
C LEU A 108 10.77 -11.15 2.81
N GLY A 109 11.95 -11.80 2.86
CA GLY A 109 13.15 -11.20 3.45
C GLY A 109 13.59 -9.94 2.69
N GLY A 110 13.58 -9.98 1.36
CA GLY A 110 13.89 -8.84 0.50
C GLY A 110 12.91 -7.68 0.65
N LEU A 111 11.62 -7.97 0.85
CA LEU A 111 10.60 -6.96 1.14
C LEU A 111 10.93 -6.23 2.44
N ILE A 112 11.13 -6.95 3.54
CA ILE A 112 11.43 -6.33 4.84
C ILE A 112 12.74 -5.56 4.77
N LYS A 113 13.78 -6.13 4.16
CA LYS A 113 15.09 -5.50 3.98
C LYS A 113 15.02 -4.20 3.19
N ARG A 114 14.13 -4.11 2.19
CA ARG A 114 13.93 -2.89 1.40
C ARG A 114 13.54 -1.70 2.28
N PHE A 115 12.78 -1.95 3.35
CA PHE A 115 12.33 -0.92 4.29
C PHE A 115 13.33 -0.66 5.43
N GLU A 116 14.45 -1.38 5.54
CA GLU A 116 15.54 -0.96 6.47
C GLU A 116 16.03 0.45 6.16
N THR A 117 15.98 0.81 4.87
CA THR A 117 16.13 2.17 4.37
C THR A 117 14.81 2.68 3.80
N LYS A 118 14.67 3.99 3.63
CA LYS A 118 13.49 4.55 2.99
C LYS A 118 13.40 4.08 1.52
N PRO A 119 12.33 3.38 1.11
CA PRO A 119 12.17 2.96 -0.28
C PRO A 119 11.78 4.15 -1.17
N ASP A 120 12.01 4.04 -2.48
CA ASP A 120 11.34 4.91 -3.44
C ASP A 120 9.83 4.54 -3.47
N PRO A 121 8.92 5.51 -3.30
CA PRO A 121 7.47 5.25 -3.38
C PRO A 121 7.04 4.56 -4.68
N LYS A 122 7.79 4.70 -5.78
CA LYS A 122 7.47 4.02 -7.05
C LYS A 122 7.70 2.51 -7.02
N ASP A 123 8.53 2.04 -6.09
CA ASP A 123 8.95 0.63 -6.00
C ASP A 123 8.13 -0.15 -4.97
N VAL A 124 7.18 0.48 -4.28
CA VAL A 124 6.41 -0.14 -3.21
C VAL A 124 4.93 0.21 -3.31
N SER A 125 4.08 -0.69 -2.82
CA SER A 125 2.64 -0.50 -2.73
C SER A 125 2.18 -0.24 -1.29
N ILE A 126 1.02 0.38 -1.11
CA ILE A 126 0.39 0.58 0.22
C ILE A 126 0.27 -0.75 0.97
N ARG A 127 -0.11 -1.82 0.26
CA ARG A 127 -0.20 -3.19 0.79
C ARG A 127 1.13 -3.68 1.37
N GLU A 128 2.23 -3.47 0.65
CA GLU A 128 3.57 -3.86 1.09
C GLU A 128 3.99 -3.06 2.33
N CYS A 129 3.71 -1.75 2.35
CA CYS A 129 3.95 -0.93 3.54
C CYS A 129 3.17 -1.47 4.76
N GLU A 130 1.87 -1.72 4.61
CA GLU A 130 1.04 -2.28 5.68
C GLU A 130 1.53 -3.66 6.15
N ASN A 131 1.94 -4.52 5.22
CA ASN A 131 2.42 -5.84 5.57
C ASN A 131 3.74 -5.76 6.34
N VAL A 132 4.68 -4.91 5.92
CA VAL A 132 5.93 -4.70 6.66
C VAL A 132 5.66 -4.12 8.05
N MET A 133 4.80 -3.11 8.17
CA MET A 133 4.42 -2.54 9.47
C MET A 133 3.87 -3.63 10.41
N ASN A 134 2.95 -4.47 9.92
CA ASN A 134 2.35 -5.52 10.76
C ASN A 134 3.33 -6.65 11.10
N ILE A 135 4.26 -7.00 10.20
CA ILE A 135 5.25 -8.06 10.45
C ILE A 135 6.26 -7.62 11.51
N THR A 136 6.72 -6.36 11.47
CA THR A 136 7.75 -5.85 12.37
C THR A 136 7.21 -5.32 13.69
N LYS A 137 5.90 -5.00 13.76
CA LYS A 137 5.25 -4.43 14.94
C LYS A 137 5.52 -5.24 16.22
N ASN A 138 5.46 -6.57 16.14
CA ASN A 138 5.74 -7.44 17.30
C ASN A 138 7.09 -7.10 17.93
N THR A 139 8.16 -7.09 17.13
CA THR A 139 9.52 -6.76 17.58
C THR A 139 9.68 -5.29 17.97
N VAL A 140 8.94 -4.36 17.34
CA VAL A 140 8.94 -2.94 17.74
C VAL A 140 8.40 -2.76 19.16
N ASP A 141 7.25 -3.35 19.45
CA ASP A 141 6.53 -3.13 20.71
C ASP A 141 7.08 -4.01 21.84
N SER A 142 7.49 -5.24 21.53
CA SER A 142 7.99 -6.19 22.53
C SER A 142 9.50 -6.14 22.75
N GLY A 143 10.27 -5.46 21.88
CA GLY A 143 11.74 -5.57 21.85
C GLY A 143 12.22 -6.95 21.40
N GLY A 144 13.52 -7.22 21.60
CA GLY A 144 14.15 -8.51 21.28
C GLY A 144 14.41 -8.70 19.77
N SER A 145 14.14 -9.91 19.26
CA SER A 145 14.41 -10.27 17.86
C SER A 145 13.38 -11.20 17.23
N GLN A 146 13.29 -11.16 15.90
CA GLN A 146 12.50 -12.08 15.09
C GLN A 146 13.36 -12.62 13.94
N VAL A 147 13.44 -13.93 13.80
CA VAL A 147 14.17 -14.59 12.70
C VAL A 147 13.18 -15.35 11.82
N ILE A 148 13.25 -15.11 10.52
CA ILE A 148 12.52 -15.90 9.52
C ILE A 148 13.53 -16.83 8.85
N ASN A 149 13.22 -18.12 8.86
CA ASN A 149 14.02 -19.17 8.26
C ASN A 149 13.22 -19.89 7.17
N TYR A 150 13.90 -20.26 6.10
CA TYR A 150 13.46 -21.32 5.21
C TYR A 150 13.83 -22.66 5.83
N VAL A 151 12.90 -23.62 5.82
CA VAL A 151 13.15 -25.00 6.25
C VAL A 151 13.05 -25.90 5.02
N ASN A 152 14.12 -26.62 4.72
CA ASN A 152 14.16 -27.51 3.57
C ASN A 152 13.50 -28.87 3.87
N VAL A 153 13.40 -29.74 2.85
CA VAL A 153 12.80 -31.08 2.97
C VAL A 153 13.51 -32.02 3.98
N LYS A 154 14.78 -31.75 4.29
CA LYS A 154 15.58 -32.48 5.28
C LYS A 154 15.40 -31.94 6.69
N GLY A 155 14.73 -30.81 6.84
CA GLY A 155 14.57 -30.10 8.12
C GLY A 155 15.70 -29.12 8.43
N ASP A 156 16.62 -28.86 7.48
CA ASP A 156 17.69 -27.89 7.70
C ASP A 156 17.14 -26.45 7.61
N PHE A 157 17.58 -25.61 8.53
CA PHE A 157 17.20 -24.21 8.61
C PHE A 157 18.20 -23.35 7.83
N SER A 158 17.68 -22.51 6.96
CA SER A 158 18.45 -21.46 6.28
C SER A 158 17.90 -20.10 6.69
N PRO A 159 18.69 -19.25 7.37
CA PRO A 159 18.23 -17.93 7.79
C PRO A 159 18.00 -17.05 6.56
N ILE A 160 16.83 -16.41 6.52
CA ILE A 160 16.40 -15.53 5.43
C ILE A 160 16.57 -14.07 5.84
N ILE A 161 16.09 -13.74 7.03
CA ILE A 161 16.26 -12.41 7.61
C ILE A 161 16.24 -12.51 9.14
N ASN A 162 17.13 -11.73 9.77
CA ASN A 162 17.10 -11.45 11.20
C ASN A 162 16.61 -10.02 11.39
N ILE A 163 15.54 -9.87 12.15
CA ILE A 163 14.87 -8.61 12.45
C ILE A 163 15.19 -8.29 13.91
N SER A 164 16.24 -7.51 14.13
CA SER A 164 16.51 -6.93 15.44
C SER A 164 15.52 -5.81 15.77
N THR A 165 15.51 -5.34 17.01
CA THR A 165 14.71 -4.17 17.40
C THR A 165 15.00 -2.93 16.53
N ASP A 166 16.26 -2.68 16.17
CA ASP A 166 16.64 -1.53 15.32
C ASP A 166 16.16 -1.72 13.87
N THR A 167 16.35 -2.91 13.31
CA THR A 167 15.82 -3.29 11.99
C THR A 167 14.30 -3.13 11.96
N ALA A 168 13.60 -3.61 12.99
CA ALA A 168 12.16 -3.53 13.10
C ALA A 168 11.66 -2.08 13.14
N LYS A 169 12.29 -1.23 13.97
CA LYS A 169 11.94 0.19 14.10
C LYS A 169 12.17 0.95 12.80
N ASN A 170 13.29 0.72 12.13
CA ASN A 170 13.60 1.35 10.84
C ASN A 170 12.59 0.92 9.76
N ALA A 171 12.36 -0.39 9.63
CA ALA A 171 11.39 -0.93 8.69
C ALA A 171 9.97 -0.43 8.94
N PHE A 172 9.53 -0.41 10.21
CA PHE A 172 8.22 0.11 10.58
C PHE A 172 8.07 1.59 10.24
N LYS A 173 9.06 2.41 10.63
CA LYS A 173 9.07 3.85 10.36
C LYS A 173 9.04 4.15 8.86
N ASN A 174 9.95 3.54 8.10
CA ASN A 174 10.07 3.78 6.67
C ASN A 174 8.83 3.30 5.91
N ALA A 175 8.20 2.19 6.34
CA ALA A 175 6.94 1.71 5.79
C ALA A 175 5.78 2.66 6.09
N SER A 176 5.71 3.20 7.32
CA SER A 176 4.71 4.20 7.70
C SER A 176 4.86 5.49 6.88
N GLU A 177 6.09 6.00 6.72
CA GLU A 177 6.36 7.19 5.92
C GLU A 177 6.04 6.97 4.43
N ALA A 178 6.47 5.85 3.84
CA ALA A 178 6.17 5.52 2.46
C ALA A 178 4.67 5.33 2.23
N LYS A 179 3.95 4.71 3.19
CA LYS A 179 2.49 4.61 3.14
C LYS A 179 1.83 5.99 3.12
N ALA A 180 2.26 6.89 4.01
CA ALA A 180 1.74 8.26 4.04
C ALA A 180 2.00 9.01 2.73
N GLU A 181 3.18 8.84 2.12
CA GLU A 181 3.50 9.42 0.80
C GLU A 181 2.67 8.83 -0.34
N LEU A 182 2.25 7.56 -0.25
CA LEU A 182 1.41 6.89 -1.25
C LEU A 182 -0.08 7.22 -1.08
N GLU A 183 -0.56 7.37 0.15
CA GLU A 183 -1.96 7.73 0.45
C GLU A 183 -2.22 9.22 0.25
N PHE A 184 -1.21 10.04 0.56
CA PHE A 184 -1.21 11.47 0.37
C PHE A 184 -0.03 11.84 -0.54
N PRO A 185 -0.05 11.42 -1.83
CA PRO A 185 0.94 11.88 -2.78
C PRO A 185 0.88 13.39 -2.73
N LYS A 186 1.98 14.03 -2.28
CA LYS A 186 2.06 15.47 -1.99
C LYS A 186 1.11 16.20 -2.93
N ALA A 187 0.00 16.72 -2.39
CA ALA A 187 -1.03 17.35 -3.20
C ALA A 187 -0.32 18.32 -4.13
N GLU A 188 -0.38 18.06 -5.43
CA GLU A 188 0.30 18.90 -6.40
C GLU A 188 -0.46 20.21 -6.38
N ARG A 189 0.05 21.16 -5.60
CA ARG A 189 -0.57 22.45 -5.37
C ARG A 189 -0.02 23.43 -6.38
N LYS A 190 -0.91 24.17 -7.01
CA LYS A 190 -0.59 25.30 -7.88
C LYS A 190 -1.27 26.52 -7.31
N ASN A 191 -0.52 27.60 -7.19
CA ASN A 191 -1.01 28.84 -6.61
C ASN A 191 -1.31 29.85 -7.71
N SER A 192 -2.36 30.65 -7.52
CA SER A 192 -2.75 31.75 -8.40
C SER A 192 -2.93 31.34 -9.88
N VAL A 193 -3.53 30.18 -10.10
CA VAL A 193 -3.79 29.68 -11.45
C VAL A 193 -5.09 30.25 -12.01
N ALA A 194 -5.10 30.50 -13.31
CA ALA A 194 -6.26 31.04 -14.00
C ALA A 194 -7.27 29.92 -14.31
N MET A 195 -8.48 30.05 -13.77
CA MET A 195 -9.57 29.10 -13.95
C MET A 195 -10.78 29.77 -14.60
N ILE A 196 -11.39 29.09 -15.56
CA ILE A 196 -12.71 29.46 -16.11
C ILE A 196 -13.72 28.35 -15.88
N TRP A 197 -14.98 28.72 -15.64
CA TRP A 197 -16.06 27.75 -15.55
C TRP A 197 -16.45 27.24 -16.94
N LYS A 198 -16.55 25.92 -17.09
CA LYS A 198 -17.18 25.26 -18.25
C LYS A 198 -18.55 24.68 -17.91
N THR A 199 -18.79 24.41 -16.63
CA THR A 199 -20.11 24.07 -16.10
C THR A 199 -20.20 24.67 -14.71
N PHE A 200 -21.26 25.44 -14.46
CA PHE A 200 -21.52 26.07 -13.17
C PHE A 200 -22.96 25.78 -12.76
N ASP A 201 -23.13 24.89 -11.81
CA ASP A 201 -24.43 24.48 -11.29
C ASP A 201 -24.84 25.34 -10.08
N ARG A 202 -26.14 25.51 -9.87
CA ARG A 202 -26.67 26.34 -8.76
C ARG A 202 -26.68 25.65 -7.40
N SER A 203 -26.35 24.37 -7.31
CA SER A 203 -26.24 23.67 -6.03
C SER A 203 -25.03 24.14 -5.21
N PRO A 204 -25.03 23.95 -3.88
CA PRO A 204 -23.89 24.30 -3.03
C PRO A 204 -22.59 23.62 -3.48
N GLY A 205 -21.46 24.28 -3.17
CA GLY A 205 -20.12 23.76 -3.44
C GLY A 205 -19.95 22.36 -2.82
N LYS A 206 -19.30 21.47 -3.57
CA LYS A 206 -19.06 20.09 -3.14
C LYS A 206 -17.65 19.97 -2.58
N THR A 207 -17.53 19.27 -1.46
CA THR A 207 -16.26 18.96 -0.79
C THR A 207 -15.84 17.52 -1.09
N GLU A 208 -14.77 17.05 -0.44
CA GLU A 208 -14.22 15.72 -0.62
C GLU A 208 -15.25 14.59 -0.41
N GLY A 209 -15.15 13.53 -1.22
CA GLY A 209 -16.09 12.40 -1.20
C GLY A 209 -17.43 12.66 -1.88
N GLN A 210 -17.71 13.89 -2.32
CA GLN A 210 -18.94 14.25 -3.03
C GLN A 210 -18.71 14.38 -4.53
N ARG A 211 -19.74 14.07 -5.32
CA ARG A 211 -19.71 14.25 -6.77
C ARG A 211 -20.11 15.68 -7.11
N SER A 212 -19.17 16.45 -7.67
CA SER A 212 -19.43 17.80 -8.15
C SER A 212 -19.98 17.81 -9.60
N PRO A 213 -21.10 18.51 -9.85
CA PRO A 213 -21.56 18.80 -11.21
C PRO A 213 -20.76 19.92 -11.88
N ASP A 214 -20.02 20.72 -11.11
CA ASP A 214 -19.27 21.87 -11.62
C ASP A 214 -17.99 21.42 -12.32
N LYS A 215 -17.64 22.13 -13.39
CA LYS A 215 -16.41 21.89 -14.14
C LYS A 215 -15.67 23.19 -14.41
N GLY A 216 -14.38 23.19 -14.10
CA GLY A 216 -13.47 24.28 -14.38
C GLY A 216 -12.34 23.84 -15.30
N LEU A 217 -11.90 24.74 -16.16
CA LEU A 217 -10.73 24.57 -17.01
C LEU A 217 -9.59 25.42 -16.46
N ILE A 218 -8.44 24.81 -16.26
CA ILE A 218 -7.17 25.45 -15.92
C ILE A 218 -6.17 24.96 -16.96
N GLU A 219 -6.00 25.74 -18.03
CA GLU A 219 -5.29 25.30 -19.24
C GLU A 219 -3.82 24.97 -18.98
N GLU A 220 -3.18 25.71 -18.08
CA GLU A 220 -1.79 25.48 -17.67
C GLU A 220 -1.57 24.15 -16.93
N ILE A 221 -2.64 23.52 -16.41
CA ILE A 221 -2.57 22.21 -15.74
C ILE A 221 -3.03 21.10 -16.68
N HIS A 222 -4.16 21.27 -17.38
CA HIS A 222 -4.71 20.27 -18.29
C HIS A 222 -5.63 20.89 -19.34
N PRO A 223 -5.56 20.47 -20.62
CA PRO A 223 -6.36 21.04 -21.72
C PRO A 223 -7.87 20.72 -21.66
N ALA A 224 -8.36 20.08 -20.60
CA ALA A 224 -9.75 19.63 -20.51
C ALA A 224 -10.30 19.95 -19.14
N ALA A 225 -11.56 20.39 -19.10
CA ALA A 225 -12.22 20.77 -17.86
C ALA A 225 -12.38 19.59 -16.91
N LYS A 226 -12.11 19.83 -15.63
CA LYS A 226 -12.17 18.84 -14.55
C LYS A 226 -13.20 19.27 -13.52
N SER A 227 -13.67 18.31 -12.72
CA SER A 227 -14.61 18.62 -11.64
C SER A 227 -13.98 19.58 -10.64
N ILE A 228 -14.78 20.53 -10.13
CA ILE A 228 -14.33 21.46 -9.10
C ILE A 228 -14.90 21.07 -7.75
N LEU A 229 -14.00 21.00 -6.76
CA LEU A 229 -14.32 20.81 -5.35
C LEU A 229 -13.83 22.04 -4.58
N PHE A 230 -14.41 22.28 -3.42
CA PHE A 230 -14.00 23.34 -2.50
C PHE A 230 -13.36 22.70 -1.27
N GLY A 231 -12.24 23.25 -0.82
CA GLY A 231 -11.70 22.98 0.50
C GLY A 231 -12.64 23.54 1.57
N ASP A 232 -12.54 23.03 2.80
CA ASP A 232 -13.46 23.40 3.88
C ASP A 232 -13.43 24.92 4.16
N ASP A 233 -12.25 25.53 4.12
CA ASP A 233 -12.07 26.98 4.31
C ASP A 233 -12.66 27.81 3.16
N GLU A 234 -12.80 27.24 1.97
CA GLU A 234 -13.31 27.90 0.75
C GLU A 234 -14.75 27.47 0.40
N ALA A 235 -15.43 26.74 1.28
CA ALA A 235 -16.77 26.21 1.01
C ALA A 235 -17.81 27.32 0.74
N GLY A 236 -17.60 28.52 1.30
CA GLY A 236 -18.45 29.70 1.10
C GLY A 236 -18.30 30.38 -0.25
N LEU A 237 -17.15 30.20 -0.93
CA LEU A 237 -16.81 30.93 -2.16
C LEU A 237 -17.87 30.76 -3.26
N LYS A 238 -18.42 29.55 -3.42
CA LYS A 238 -19.46 29.31 -4.43
C LYS A 238 -20.74 30.10 -4.15
N ALA A 239 -21.13 30.23 -2.89
CA ALA A 239 -22.30 30.99 -2.50
C ALA A 239 -22.09 32.49 -2.80
N ASP A 240 -20.88 33.00 -2.56
CA ASP A 240 -20.51 34.39 -2.88
C ASP A 240 -20.53 34.65 -4.39
N ILE A 241 -20.04 33.70 -5.19
CA ILE A 241 -20.11 33.77 -6.66
C ILE A 241 -21.57 33.76 -7.13
N LEU A 242 -22.42 32.92 -6.55
CA LEU A 242 -23.85 32.83 -6.89
C LEU A 242 -24.65 34.08 -6.48
N ALA A 243 -24.23 34.76 -5.41
CA ALA A 243 -24.87 35.99 -4.93
C ALA A 243 -24.43 37.24 -5.71
N SER A 244 -23.42 37.13 -6.56
CA SER A 244 -22.92 38.21 -7.41
C SER A 244 -23.84 38.43 -8.62
N ASP A 245 -24.01 39.69 -9.03
CA ASP A 245 -24.74 40.04 -10.26
C ASP A 245 -23.96 39.72 -11.56
N GLU A 246 -22.69 39.32 -11.43
CA GLU A 246 -21.83 38.96 -12.55
C GLU A 246 -22.09 37.52 -13.02
N ASN A 247 -22.08 37.28 -14.33
CA ASN A 247 -22.19 35.93 -14.87
C ASN A 247 -20.89 35.15 -14.63
N PRO A 248 -20.87 34.07 -13.82
CA PRO A 248 -19.65 33.34 -13.49
C PRO A 248 -18.94 32.74 -14.70
N MET A 249 -19.69 32.47 -15.77
CA MET A 249 -19.15 31.89 -17.01
C MET A 249 -18.36 32.89 -17.86
N LEU A 250 -18.46 34.19 -17.56
CA LEU A 250 -17.76 35.27 -18.27
C LEU A 250 -16.60 35.86 -17.46
N MET A 251 -16.17 35.16 -16.42
CA MET A 251 -15.11 35.62 -15.51
C MET A 251 -13.93 34.65 -15.52
N LEU A 252 -12.73 35.20 -15.37
CA LEU A 252 -11.50 34.50 -15.04
C LEU A 252 -11.29 34.55 -13.52
N TYR A 253 -11.02 33.40 -12.91
CA TYR A 253 -10.81 33.27 -11.46
C TYR A 253 -9.36 32.89 -11.19
N TYR A 254 -8.70 33.64 -10.30
CA TYR A 254 -7.37 33.31 -9.80
C TYR A 254 -7.49 32.53 -8.49
N VAL A 255 -7.14 31.25 -8.54
CA VAL A 255 -7.35 30.30 -7.44
C VAL A 255 -6.07 29.55 -7.09
N ASP A 256 -5.95 29.16 -5.84
CA ASP A 256 -5.01 28.12 -5.43
C ASP A 256 -5.72 26.78 -5.49
N VAL A 257 -5.11 25.79 -6.15
CA VAL A 257 -5.71 24.48 -6.33
C VAL A 257 -4.79 23.37 -5.90
N GLU A 258 -5.38 22.36 -5.25
CA GLU A 258 -4.80 21.03 -5.12
C GLU A 258 -5.32 20.14 -6.24
N ILE A 259 -4.39 19.51 -6.97
CA ILE A 259 -4.74 18.61 -8.08
C ILE A 259 -5.07 17.23 -7.52
N VAL A 260 -6.32 16.81 -7.71
CA VAL A 260 -6.80 15.50 -7.24
C VAL A 260 -6.63 14.47 -8.36
N ARG A 261 -5.74 13.50 -8.12
CA ARG A 261 -5.43 12.39 -9.05
C ARG A 261 -6.03 11.08 -8.56
N VAL A 262 -6.50 10.27 -9.50
CA VAL A 262 -6.86 8.86 -9.29
C VAL A 262 -6.33 8.07 -10.48
N ASP A 263 -5.53 7.03 -10.22
CA ASP A 263 -4.82 6.25 -11.23
C ASP A 263 -4.01 7.14 -12.20
N ASP A 264 -3.20 8.04 -11.65
CA ASP A 264 -2.41 9.08 -12.35
C ASP A 264 -3.19 10.09 -13.21
N LYS A 265 -4.52 9.96 -13.29
CA LYS A 265 -5.38 10.86 -14.06
C LYS A 265 -5.94 11.95 -13.17
N ILE A 266 -5.83 13.20 -13.63
CA ILE A 266 -6.48 14.34 -12.98
C ILE A 266 -8.00 14.14 -13.07
N LYS A 267 -8.64 13.99 -11.91
CA LYS A 267 -10.10 13.84 -11.76
C LYS A 267 -10.76 15.16 -11.41
N ALA A 268 -10.15 15.93 -10.52
CA ALA A 268 -10.72 17.17 -10.02
C ALA A 268 -9.63 18.17 -9.62
N TYR A 269 -10.05 19.44 -9.46
CA TYR A 269 -9.30 20.47 -8.77
C TYR A 269 -10.03 20.81 -7.48
N ARG A 270 -9.31 20.87 -6.37
CA ARG A 270 -9.84 21.35 -5.09
C ARG A 270 -9.36 22.78 -4.88
N ILE A 271 -10.28 23.74 -4.85
CA ILE A 271 -9.97 25.13 -4.56
C ILE A 271 -9.66 25.26 -3.08
N VAL A 272 -8.46 25.75 -2.77
CA VAL A 272 -7.93 25.90 -1.40
C VAL A 272 -7.47 27.34 -1.13
N GLY A 273 -7.77 28.26 -2.05
CA GLY A 273 -7.54 29.68 -1.92
C GLY A 273 -8.13 30.43 -3.11
N PHE A 274 -8.58 31.66 -2.87
CA PHE A 274 -9.10 32.56 -3.90
C PHE A 274 -8.41 33.92 -3.80
N SER A 275 -7.80 34.36 -4.90
CA SER A 275 -7.02 35.60 -4.96
C SER A 275 -7.74 36.75 -5.68
N GLY A 276 -8.80 36.45 -6.44
CA GLY A 276 -9.56 37.47 -7.17
C GLY A 276 -10.16 36.94 -8.48
N LYS A 277 -10.95 37.79 -9.13
CA LYS A 277 -11.56 37.52 -10.43
C LYS A 277 -11.53 38.77 -11.31
N GLU A 278 -11.53 38.56 -12.63
CA GLU A 278 -11.64 39.63 -13.63
C GLU A 278 -12.50 39.17 -14.82
N PRO A 279 -13.08 40.10 -15.60
CA PRO A 279 -13.82 39.72 -16.80
C PRO A 279 -12.94 38.96 -17.78
N LEU A 280 -13.47 37.89 -18.36
CA LEU A 280 -12.82 37.22 -19.47
C LEU A 280 -12.76 38.20 -20.65
N GLU A 281 -11.57 38.51 -21.17
CA GLU A 281 -11.46 39.34 -22.36
C GLU A 281 -12.28 38.72 -23.50
N GLU A 282 -13.20 39.48 -24.07
CA GLU A 282 -13.89 39.06 -25.29
C GLU A 282 -12.82 38.90 -26.37
N THR A 283 -12.55 37.65 -26.78
CA THR A 283 -11.83 37.43 -28.02
C THR A 283 -12.67 38.12 -29.09
N PRO A 284 -12.14 39.10 -29.85
CA PRO A 284 -12.92 39.77 -30.87
C PRO A 284 -13.46 38.68 -31.79
N SER A 285 -14.79 38.60 -31.85
CA SER A 285 -15.51 37.75 -32.80
C SER A 285 -14.84 37.98 -34.15
N ALA A 286 -14.30 36.93 -34.76
CA ALA A 286 -13.85 36.98 -36.13
C ALA A 286 -15.05 37.50 -36.96
N ALA A 287 -14.97 38.77 -37.33
CA ALA A 287 -15.88 39.37 -38.28
C ALA A 287 -15.49 38.86 -39.66
N GLU A 288 -16.54 38.56 -40.44
CA GLU A 288 -16.59 38.12 -41.85
C GLU A 288 -16.55 36.61 -42.12
#